data_AF-A0A1I5DTT2-F1
#
_entry.id   AF-A0A1I5DTT2-F1
#
_cell.length_a   1.000
_cell.length_b   1.000
_cell.length_c   1.000
_cell.angle_alpha   90.00
_cell.angle_beta   90.00
_cell.angle_gamma   90.00
#
_symmetry.space_group_name_H-M   'P 1'
#
loop_
_entity.id
_entity.type
_entity.pdbx_description
1 polymer ?
#
loop_
_entity_poly.entity_id
_entity_poly.type
_entity_poly.pdbx_seq_one_letter_code
_entity_poly.pdbx_strand_id
1 'polypeptide(L)'
;MPAWIWPQAQKAQTDIAIRLGRVLHWIGVGILALTLVLSVAVAISTASSASQSVKDHVEWETRHPLDSNGSRIATPRPIDAGEYWTDPDDEPYVHHFDWSFVLAIPAIGIAFAMFGRGLRYIIAGE
;
A
#
# COMPACT_ATOMS: atom_id res chain seq x y z
N MET A 1 -0.67 29.38 18.87
CA MET A 1 -0.47 27.96 18.52
C MET A 1 0.44 27.33 19.57
N PRO A 2 0.21 26.07 19.98
CA PRO A 2 1.09 25.37 20.91
C PRO A 2 2.54 25.40 20.42
N ALA A 3 3.50 25.58 21.32
CA ALA A 3 4.93 25.67 20.97
C ALA A 3 5.43 24.42 20.22
N TRP A 4 4.78 23.26 20.43
CA TRP A 4 5.08 22.03 19.70
C TRP A 4 4.57 22.03 18.24
N ILE A 5 3.60 22.88 17.88
CA ILE A 5 3.11 23.04 16.50
C ILE A 5 3.92 24.11 15.76
N TRP A 6 4.26 25.21 16.44
CA TRP A 6 4.96 26.34 15.83
C TRP A 6 5.89 27.05 16.81
N PRO A 7 7.19 27.21 16.51
CA PRO A 7 8.12 27.93 17.38
C PRO A 7 7.74 29.40 17.48
N GLN A 8 7.65 29.91 18.71
CA GLN A 8 7.22 31.27 19.04
C GLN A 8 8.37 32.30 18.95
N ALA A 9 9.62 31.86 19.08
CA ALA A 9 10.80 32.74 19.03
C ALA A 9 11.42 32.73 17.62
N GLN A 10 10.93 33.58 16.72
CA GLN A 10 11.61 33.82 15.46
C GLN A 10 12.77 34.81 15.70
N LYS A 11 14.01 34.31 15.72
CA LYS A 11 15.17 35.20 15.57
C LYS A 11 15.06 35.87 14.20
N ALA A 12 15.09 37.21 14.16
CA ALA A 12 14.86 38.00 12.95
C ALA A 12 15.92 37.79 11.84
N GLN A 13 17.07 37.18 12.17
CA GLN A 13 18.09 36.82 11.19
C GLN A 13 17.84 35.41 10.65
N THR A 14 17.43 35.32 9.39
CA THR A 14 17.31 34.04 8.68
C THR A 14 18.64 33.67 8.03
N ASP A 15 19.43 32.88 8.74
CA ASP A 15 20.62 32.24 8.19
C ASP A 15 20.25 31.21 7.10
N ILE A 16 21.19 30.92 6.19
CA ILE A 16 21.07 29.92 5.13
C ILE A 16 20.69 28.56 5.72
N ALA A 17 21.26 28.20 6.88
CA ALA A 17 20.93 26.97 7.61
C ALA A 17 19.42 26.85 7.91
N ILE A 18 18.79 27.92 8.41
CA ILE A 18 17.35 27.94 8.71
C ILE A 18 16.52 27.76 7.44
N ARG A 19 16.94 28.38 6.32
CA ARG A 19 16.26 28.23 5.02
C ARG A 19 16.33 26.79 4.54
N LEU A 20 17.51 26.16 4.64
CA LEU A 20 17.70 24.76 4.28
C LEU A 20 16.84 23.82 5.15
N GLY A 21 16.81 24.04 6.46
CA GLY A 21 15.95 23.27 7.37
C GLY A 21 14.47 23.38 7.03
N ARG A 22 13.99 24.55 6.60
CA ARG A 22 12.61 24.72 6.11
C ARG A 22 12.35 23.95 4.82
N VAL A 23 13.27 24.00 3.86
CA VAL A 23 13.15 23.24 2.59
C VAL A 23 13.08 21.74 2.86
N LEU A 24 13.97 21.21 3.69
CA LEU A 24 14.00 19.78 4.05
C LEU A 24 12.73 19.35 4.80
N HIS A 25 12.21 20.21 5.67
CA HIS A 25 10.92 19.95 6.33
C HIS A 25 9.77 19.85 5.30
N TRP A 26 9.67 20.79 4.36
CA TRP A 26 8.62 20.77 3.35
C TRP A 26 8.75 19.60 2.38
N ILE A 27 9.97 19.16 2.05
CA ILE A 27 10.20 17.92 1.30
C ILE A 27 9.64 16.73 2.09
N GLY A 28 9.93 16.63 3.39
CA GLY A 28 9.38 15.57 4.24
C GLY A 28 7.84 15.58 4.31
N VAL A 29 7.23 16.76 4.43
CA VAL A 29 5.76 16.92 4.39
C VAL A 29 5.19 16.52 3.02
N GLY A 30 5.87 16.88 1.93
CA GLY A 30 5.49 16.50 0.56
C GLY A 30 5.53 14.99 0.35
N ILE A 31 6.58 14.32 0.84
CA ILE A 31 6.70 12.86 0.80
C ILE A 31 5.57 12.21 1.61
N LEU A 32 5.27 12.70 2.82
CA LEU A 32 4.16 12.19 3.61
C LEU A 32 2.83 12.31 2.86
N ALA A 33 2.52 13.49 2.30
CA ALA A 33 1.30 13.70 1.53
C ALA A 33 1.22 12.74 0.33
N LEU A 34 2.31 12.57 -0.41
CA LEU A 34 2.39 11.64 -1.54
C LEU A 34 2.15 10.19 -1.10
N THR A 35 2.81 9.73 -0.04
CA THR A 35 2.62 8.36 0.47
C THR A 35 1.19 8.10 0.97
N LEU A 36 0.51 9.09 1.54
CA LEU A 36 -0.90 8.96 1.92
C LEU A 36 -1.79 8.78 0.70
N VAL A 37 -1.59 9.57 -0.36
CA VAL A 37 -2.34 9.41 -1.63
C VAL A 37 -2.07 8.05 -2.26
N LEU A 38 -0.81 7.62 -2.28
CA LEU A 38 -0.43 6.30 -2.80
C LEU A 38 -1.04 5.16 -1.98
N SER A 39 -1.07 5.27 -0.65
CA SER A 39 -1.70 4.29 0.24
C SER A 39 -3.18 4.10 -0.09
N VAL A 40 -3.91 5.20 -0.32
CA VAL A 40 -5.33 5.15 -0.74
C VAL A 40 -5.49 4.48 -2.11
N ALA A 41 -4.65 4.85 -3.08
CA ALA A 41 -4.71 4.25 -4.42
C ALA A 41 -4.43 2.73 -4.38
N VAL A 42 -3.42 2.31 -3.61
CA VAL A 42 -3.10 0.90 -3.40
C VAL A 42 -4.25 0.18 -2.70
N ALA A 43 -4.84 0.76 -1.66
CA ALA A 43 -5.99 0.18 -0.97
C ALA A 43 -7.20 -0.03 -1.90
N ILE A 44 -7.49 0.94 -2.77
CA ILE A 44 -8.56 0.79 -3.77
C ILE A 44 -8.23 -0.35 -4.73
N SER A 45 -6.99 -0.40 -5.22
CA SER A 45 -6.54 -1.46 -6.14
C SER A 45 -6.68 -2.84 -5.50
N THR A 46 -6.17 -3.05 -4.29
CA THR A 46 -6.23 -4.34 -3.59
C THR A 46 -7.66 -4.74 -3.24
N ALA A 47 -8.52 -3.79 -2.85
CA ALA A 47 -9.94 -4.05 -2.62
C ALA A 47 -10.66 -4.51 -3.90
N SER A 48 -10.34 -3.87 -5.03
CA SER A 48 -10.92 -4.25 -6.32
C SER A 48 -10.47 -5.64 -6.77
N SER A 49 -9.16 -5.95 -6.64
CA SER A 49 -8.61 -7.27 -6.94
C SER A 49 -9.17 -8.37 -6.05
N ALA A 50 -9.32 -8.13 -4.74
CA ALA A 50 -9.94 -9.07 -3.82
C ALA A 50 -11.39 -9.34 -4.21
N SER A 51 -12.16 -8.28 -4.47
CA SER A 51 -13.55 -8.40 -4.90
C SER A 51 -13.71 -9.17 -6.21
N GLN A 52 -12.81 -8.95 -7.17
CA GLN A 52 -12.84 -9.68 -8.43
C GLN A 52 -12.48 -11.15 -8.25
N SER A 53 -11.44 -11.47 -7.46
CA SER A 53 -11.04 -12.86 -7.20
C SER A 53 -12.15 -13.68 -6.53
N VAL A 54 -12.97 -13.07 -5.67
CA VAL A 54 -14.14 -13.74 -5.08
C VAL A 54 -15.19 -14.05 -6.14
N LYS A 55 -15.45 -13.12 -7.07
CA LYS A 55 -16.39 -13.37 -8.18
C LYS A 55 -15.88 -14.48 -9.09
N ASP A 56 -14.62 -14.41 -9.48
CA ASP A 56 -13.98 -15.41 -10.34
C ASP A 56 -14.02 -16.80 -9.66
N HIS A 57 -13.82 -16.85 -8.34
CA HIS A 57 -13.93 -18.08 -7.55
C HIS A 57 -15.36 -18.62 -7.51
N VAL A 58 -16.37 -17.78 -7.26
CA VAL A 58 -17.78 -18.21 -7.30
C VAL A 58 -18.17 -18.70 -8.70
N GLU A 59 -17.77 -17.99 -9.75
CA GLU A 59 -17.99 -18.42 -11.14
C GLU A 59 -17.31 -19.76 -11.42
N TRP A 60 -16.09 -19.96 -10.90
CA TRP A 60 -15.40 -21.23 -10.99
C TRP A 60 -16.11 -22.36 -10.22
N GLU A 61 -16.57 -22.11 -8.99
CA GLU A 61 -17.33 -23.09 -8.18
C GLU A 61 -18.62 -23.53 -8.89
N THR A 62 -19.33 -22.60 -9.55
CA THR A 62 -20.54 -22.95 -10.31
C THR A 62 -20.28 -23.85 -11.51
N ARG A 63 -19.07 -23.77 -12.10
CA ARG A 63 -18.62 -24.66 -13.18
C ARG A 63 -18.08 -26.01 -12.66
N HIS A 64 -17.73 -26.08 -11.38
CA HIS A 64 -17.12 -27.25 -10.74
C HIS A 64 -17.94 -27.75 -9.54
N PRO A 65 -19.18 -28.23 -9.77
CA PRO A 65 -20.03 -28.72 -8.69
C PRO A 65 -19.40 -29.92 -7.98
N LEU A 66 -19.63 -29.98 -6.67
CA LEU A 66 -19.27 -31.14 -5.85
C LEU A 66 -20.28 -32.26 -6.04
N ASP A 67 -19.82 -33.50 -6.02
CA ASP A 67 -20.68 -34.68 -5.95
C ASP A 67 -21.29 -34.84 -4.56
N SER A 68 -22.13 -35.88 -4.39
CA SER A 68 -22.76 -36.18 -3.09
C SER A 68 -21.76 -36.49 -1.96
N ASN A 69 -20.51 -36.81 -2.31
CA ASN A 69 -19.45 -37.13 -1.38
C ASN A 69 -18.55 -35.92 -1.09
N GLY A 70 -18.87 -34.74 -1.63
CA GLY A 70 -18.08 -33.52 -1.49
C GLY A 70 -16.80 -33.52 -2.34
N SER A 71 -16.65 -34.44 -3.28
CA SER A 71 -15.53 -34.49 -4.22
C SER A 71 -15.87 -33.68 -5.48
N ARG A 72 -14.86 -32.99 -6.03
CA ARG A 72 -15.05 -32.27 -7.32
C ARG A 72 -15.30 -33.30 -8.42
N ILE A 73 -16.39 -33.14 -9.16
CA ILE A 73 -16.67 -33.98 -10.33
C ILE A 73 -15.57 -33.70 -11.35
N ALA A 74 -14.73 -34.70 -11.63
CA ALA A 74 -13.64 -34.55 -12.58
C ALA A 74 -14.22 -34.16 -13.96
N THR A 75 -13.93 -32.94 -14.40
CA THR A 75 -14.22 -32.52 -15.76
C THR A 75 -13.33 -33.35 -16.70
N PRO A 76 -13.91 -34.04 -17.72
CA PRO A 76 -13.10 -34.81 -18.65
C PRO A 76 -12.11 -33.88 -19.37
N ARG A 77 -10.82 -34.03 -19.07
CA ARG A 77 -9.77 -33.27 -19.75
C ARG A 77 -9.34 -34.01 -21.02
N PRO A 78 -9.27 -33.34 -22.18
CA PRO A 78 -8.52 -33.88 -23.30
C PRO A 78 -7.04 -33.96 -22.90
N ILE A 79 -6.50 -35.18 -22.88
CA ILE A 79 -5.11 -35.45 -22.54
C ILE A 79 -4.27 -35.11 -23.78
N ASP A 80 -3.97 -33.83 -24.00
CA ASP A 80 -2.95 -33.44 -24.97
C ASP A 80 -1.58 -33.46 -24.26
N ALA A 81 -0.83 -34.52 -24.56
CA ALA A 81 0.44 -34.84 -23.94
C ALA A 81 1.55 -33.95 -24.50
N GLY A 82 2.09 -33.03 -23.68
CA GLY A 82 3.42 -32.46 -23.94
C GLY A 82 3.64 -31.01 -23.57
N GLU A 83 2.65 -30.33 -23.00
CA GLU A 83 2.70 -28.87 -22.96
C GLU A 83 2.45 -28.42 -21.51
N TYR A 84 3.41 -27.65 -20.97
CA TYR A 84 3.39 -27.10 -19.60
C TYR A 84 2.28 -26.04 -19.48
N TRP A 85 1.05 -26.41 -19.76
CA TRP A 85 -0.09 -25.53 -19.64
C TRP A 85 -0.40 -25.35 -18.16
N THR A 86 -0.31 -24.10 -17.69
CA THR A 86 -1.25 -23.59 -16.70
C THR A 86 -2.62 -24.13 -17.05
N ASP A 87 -3.16 -24.99 -16.19
CA ASP A 87 -4.47 -25.54 -16.37
C ASP A 87 -5.45 -24.36 -16.39
N PRO A 88 -6.10 -24.08 -17.54
CA PRO A 88 -7.01 -22.95 -17.64
C PRO A 88 -8.23 -23.12 -16.71
N ASP A 89 -8.39 -24.29 -16.09
CA ASP A 89 -9.42 -24.63 -15.12
C ASP A 89 -8.90 -24.79 -13.68
N ASP A 90 -7.67 -24.36 -13.38
CA ASP A 90 -7.17 -24.30 -12.01
C ASP A 90 -8.06 -23.39 -11.14
N GLU A 91 -8.24 -23.78 -9.87
CA GLU A 91 -9.00 -23.00 -8.90
C GLU A 91 -8.38 -21.61 -8.73
N PRO A 92 -9.12 -20.51 -9.02
CA PRO A 92 -8.55 -19.18 -8.94
C PRO A 92 -8.19 -18.85 -7.50
N TYR A 93 -7.01 -18.29 -7.31
CA TYR A 93 -6.54 -17.88 -5.99
C TYR A 93 -7.37 -16.70 -5.47
N VAL A 94 -8.00 -16.87 -4.31
CA VAL A 94 -8.74 -15.79 -3.65
C VAL A 94 -7.76 -14.83 -2.99
N HIS A 95 -7.67 -13.61 -3.52
CA HIS A 95 -6.83 -12.58 -2.95
C HIS A 95 -7.46 -12.03 -1.67
N HIS A 96 -6.74 -12.14 -0.55
CA HIS A 96 -7.12 -11.47 0.69
C HIS A 96 -6.58 -10.04 0.71
N PHE A 97 -7.35 -9.13 1.30
CA PHE A 97 -6.93 -7.75 1.47
C PHE A 97 -5.77 -7.68 2.49
N ASP A 98 -4.58 -7.31 2.01
CA ASP A 98 -3.41 -7.15 2.87
C ASP A 98 -3.29 -5.73 3.43
N TRP A 99 -3.75 -5.55 4.67
CA TRP A 99 -3.63 -4.30 5.40
C TRP A 99 -2.18 -3.90 5.70
N SER A 100 -1.26 -4.87 5.79
CA SER A 100 0.12 -4.59 6.17
C SER A 100 0.82 -3.73 5.12
N PHE A 101 0.63 -4.07 3.84
CA PHE A 101 1.20 -3.32 2.72
C PHE A 101 0.60 -1.90 2.61
N VAL A 102 -0.72 -1.79 2.78
CA VAL A 102 -1.43 -0.50 2.75
C VAL A 102 -0.94 0.44 3.85
N LEU A 103 -0.71 -0.09 5.06
CA LEU A 103 -0.27 0.69 6.23
C LEU A 103 1.25 0.94 6.24
N ALA A 104 2.06 0.10 5.59
CA ALA A 104 3.50 0.31 5.49
C ALA A 104 3.85 1.59 4.71
N ILE A 105 3.12 1.89 3.63
CA ILE A 105 3.34 3.07 2.78
C ILE A 105 3.27 4.39 3.59
N PRO A 106 2.18 4.71 4.32
CA PRO A 106 2.11 5.95 5.10
C PRO A 106 3.05 5.94 6.30
N ALA A 107 3.39 4.77 6.86
CA ALA A 107 4.40 4.69 7.93
C ALA A 107 5.77 5.19 7.45
N ILE A 108 6.17 4.86 6.22
CA ILE A 108 7.38 5.41 5.58
C ILE A 108 7.28 6.93 5.45
N GLY A 109 6.13 7.43 4.97
CA GLY A 109 5.88 8.88 4.88
C GLY A 109 6.01 9.61 6.21
N ILE A 110 5.45 9.04 7.28
CA ILE A 110 5.56 9.57 8.64
C ILE A 110 7.02 9.61 9.07
N ALA A 111 7.79 8.55 8.82
CA ALA A 111 9.21 8.52 9.15
C ALA A 111 9.98 9.65 8.44
N PHE A 112 9.73 9.89 7.15
CA PHE A 112 10.36 11.00 6.41
C PHE A 112 9.94 12.38 6.93
N ALA A 113 8.66 12.58 7.26
CA ALA A 113 8.19 13.83 7.85
C ALA A 113 8.82 14.09 9.22
N MET A 114 8.94 13.06 10.06
CA MET A 114 9.62 13.15 11.36
C MET A 114 11.11 13.41 11.20
N PHE A 115 11.77 12.74 10.25
CA PHE A 115 13.18 12.97 9.94
C PHE A 115 13.43 14.42 9.46
N GLY A 116 12.66 14.90 8.49
CA GLY A 116 12.76 16.28 8.00
C GLY A 116 12.50 17.31 9.09
N ARG A 117 11.56 17.02 10.01
CA ARG A 117 11.31 17.84 11.20
C ARG A 117 12.49 17.82 12.18
N GLY A 118 13.04 16.65 12.49
CA GLY A 118 14.19 16.51 13.40
C GLY A 118 15.42 17.23 12.86
N LEU A 119 15.70 17.07 11.56
CA LEU A 119 16.80 17.72 10.88
C LEU A 119 16.67 19.25 10.90
N ARG A 120 15.45 19.77 10.78
CA ARG A 120 15.18 21.21 10.95
C ARG A 120 15.59 21.70 12.35
N TYR A 121 15.26 20.98 13.41
CA TYR A 121 15.64 21.37 14.78
C TYR A 121 17.16 21.37 14.95
N ILE A 122 17.82 20.31 14.48
CA ILE A 122 19.29 20.18 14.55
C ILE A 122 19.98 21.31 13.79
N ILE A 123 19.56 21.61 12.57
CA ILE A 123 20.18 22.64 11.72
C ILE A 123 19.87 24.05 12.23
N ALA A 124 18.66 24.30 12.73
CA ALA A 124 18.26 25.61 13.23
C ALA A 124 18.81 25.91 14.64
N GLY A 125 19.36 24.91 15.33
CA GLY A 125 19.76 25.02 16.74
C GLY A 125 18.57 25.32 17.65
N GLU A 126 17.39 24.82 17.28
CA GLU A 126 16.13 24.90 18.04
C GLU A 126 15.98 23.70 18.99
#